data_AF-A0A0B1RSH1-F1
#
_entry.id   AF-A0A0B1RSH1-F1
#
_cell.length_a   1.000
_cell.length_b   1.000
_cell.length_c   1.000
_cell.angle_alpha   90.00
_cell.angle_beta   90.00
_cell.angle_gamma   90.00
#
_symmetry.space_group_name_H-M   'P 1'
#
loop_
_entity.id
_entity.type
_entity.pdbx_description
1 polymer ?
#
loop_
_entity_poly.entity_id
_entity_poly.type
_entity_poly.pdbx_seq_one_letter_code
_entity_poly.pdbx_strand_id
1 'polypeptide(L)'
;MKQQMDLGKLLRKIYVVDNKFLSPRYSSKEVYVRATDTNRTIVSALSNLVGMFGQQDIGHKPDIDFPSAADWPVGFVPVAVHTLDKPTDYVSNTCFRYCNFYGEVSALIVVGNMFA
;
A
#
# COMPACT_ATOMS: atom_id res chain seq x y z
N MET A 1 -9.73 5.27 3.48
CA MET A 1 -10.32 4.34 2.49
C MET A 1 -10.55 5.06 1.16
N LYS A 2 -11.60 5.91 1.01
CA LYS A 2 -11.91 6.60 -0.27
C LYS A 2 -10.73 7.35 -0.90
N GLN A 3 -10.02 8.15 -0.12
CA GLN A 3 -8.83 8.89 -0.59
C GLN A 3 -7.76 7.97 -1.22
N GLN A 4 -7.51 6.81 -0.60
CA GLN A 4 -6.53 5.85 -1.10
C GLN A 4 -7.02 5.12 -2.33
N MET A 5 -8.32 4.82 -2.40
CA MET A 5 -8.94 4.28 -3.61
C MET A 5 -8.81 5.24 -4.79
N ASP A 6 -9.09 6.53 -4.59
CA ASP A 6 -8.99 7.53 -5.64
C ASP A 6 -7.54 7.75 -6.08
N LEU A 7 -6.58 7.69 -5.14
CA LEU A 7 -5.15 7.65 -5.47
C LEU A 7 -4.79 6.41 -6.32
N GLY A 8 -5.29 5.23 -5.97
CA GLY A 8 -5.07 4.01 -6.75
C GLY A 8 -5.59 4.10 -8.20
N LYS A 9 -6.76 4.74 -8.39
CA LYS A 9 -7.31 5.01 -9.73
C LYS A 9 -6.39 5.93 -10.54
N LEU A 10 -5.85 6.97 -9.90
CA LEU A 10 -4.90 7.89 -10.53
C LEU A 10 -3.61 7.16 -10.93
N LEU A 11 -3.05 6.34 -10.04
CA LEU A 11 -1.85 5.55 -10.32
C LEU A 11 -2.07 4.59 -11.49
N ARG A 12 -3.22 3.93 -11.57
CA ARG A 12 -3.57 3.09 -12.73
C ARG A 12 -3.60 3.90 -14.02
N LYS A 13 -4.24 5.07 -14.02
CA LYS A 13 -4.29 5.93 -15.20
C LYS A 13 -2.88 6.23 -15.71
N ILE A 14 -1.99 6.63 -14.80
CA ILE A 14 -0.61 6.97 -15.15
C ILE A 14 0.19 5.74 -15.63
N TYR A 15 0.19 4.65 -14.86
CA TYR A 15 1.14 3.54 -15.10
C TYR A 15 0.63 2.44 -16.02
N VAL A 16 -0.69 2.26 -16.14
CA VAL A 16 -1.29 1.21 -17.00
C VAL A 16 -1.82 1.81 -18.29
N VAL A 17 -2.59 2.91 -18.20
CA VAL A 17 -3.29 3.46 -19.37
C VAL A 17 -2.38 4.36 -20.19
N ASP A 18 -1.79 5.37 -19.56
CA ASP A 18 -1.04 6.42 -20.26
C ASP A 18 0.36 5.93 -20.65
N ASN A 19 1.12 5.39 -19.68
CA ASN A 19 2.50 4.97 -19.90
C ASN A 19 2.67 3.52 -20.32
N LYS A 20 1.63 2.67 -20.16
CA LYS A 20 1.68 1.22 -20.42
C LYS A 20 2.90 0.52 -19.79
N PHE A 21 3.34 1.03 -18.64
CA PHE A 21 4.48 0.51 -17.91
C PHE A 21 4.14 -0.80 -17.18
N LEU A 22 2.93 -0.87 -16.62
CA LEU A 22 2.40 -2.06 -15.98
C LEU A 22 1.39 -2.77 -16.88
N SER A 23 1.35 -4.10 -16.78
CA SER A 23 0.33 -4.89 -17.44
C SER A 23 -1.07 -4.52 -16.92
N PRO A 24 -2.11 -4.51 -17.79
CA PRO A 24 -3.49 -4.26 -17.34
C PRO A 24 -3.97 -5.24 -16.28
N ARG A 25 -3.51 -6.49 -16.39
CA ARG A 25 -3.74 -7.56 -15.42
C ARG A 25 -2.58 -7.59 -14.41
N TYR A 26 -2.93 -7.65 -13.14
CA TYR A 26 -1.99 -7.84 -12.03
C TYR A 26 -1.06 -9.05 -12.26
N SER A 27 0.23 -8.82 -12.02
CA SER A 27 1.29 -9.83 -12.05
C SER A 27 2.18 -9.66 -10.83
N SER A 28 2.34 -10.71 -10.04
CA SER A 28 3.22 -10.70 -8.86
C SER A 28 4.71 -10.50 -9.19
N LYS A 29 5.09 -10.68 -10.46
CA LYS A 29 6.45 -10.41 -10.95
C LYS A 29 6.70 -8.93 -11.24
N GLU A 30 5.65 -8.15 -11.47
CA GLU A 30 5.74 -6.73 -11.81
C GLU A 30 5.54 -5.83 -10.59
N VAL A 31 4.68 -6.26 -9.65
CA VAL A 31 4.22 -5.42 -8.54
C VAL A 31 4.54 -6.07 -7.21
N TYR A 32 5.38 -5.39 -6.43
CA TYR A 32 5.67 -5.71 -5.03
C TYR A 32 5.09 -4.62 -4.13
N VAL A 33 4.25 -5.02 -3.17
CA VAL A 33 3.62 -4.09 -2.22
C VAL A 33 4.06 -4.42 -0.81
N ARG A 34 4.57 -3.41 -0.11
CA ARG A 34 4.97 -3.51 1.30
C ARG A 34 4.29 -2.41 2.11
N ALA A 35 3.82 -2.76 3.30
CA ALA A 35 3.30 -1.83 4.28
C ALA A 35 3.97 -2.09 5.64
N THR A 36 4.00 -1.07 6.50
CA THR A 36 4.33 -1.29 7.92
C THR A 36 3.24 -2.13 8.57
N ASP A 37 3.60 -2.87 9.61
CA ASP A 37 2.65 -3.68 10.39
C ASP A 37 1.76 -2.81 11.30
N THR A 38 0.89 -2.02 10.68
CA THR A 38 -0.17 -1.29 11.35
C THR A 38 -1.46 -1.39 10.56
N ASN A 39 -2.58 -1.57 11.24
CA ASN A 39 -3.89 -1.71 10.58
C ASN A 39 -4.17 -0.55 9.62
N ARG A 40 -3.82 0.69 10.01
CA ARG A 40 -4.06 1.87 9.17
C ARG A 40 -3.28 1.84 7.85
N THR A 41 -2.06 1.31 7.83
CA THR A 41 -1.23 1.26 6.61
C THR A 41 -1.60 0.08 5.74
N ILE A 42 -1.90 -1.08 6.33
CA ILE A 42 -2.37 -2.25 5.59
C ILE A 42 -3.70 -1.94 4.90
N VAL A 43 -4.67 -1.39 5.64
CA VAL A 43 -5.98 -1.01 5.09
C VAL A 43 -5.85 0.09 4.02
N SER A 44 -4.91 1.02 4.19
CA SER A 44 -4.62 2.04 3.18
C SER A 44 -4.03 1.45 1.90
N ALA A 45 -3.07 0.52 2.02
CA ALA A 45 -2.47 -0.17 0.89
C ALA A 45 -3.51 -1.00 0.12
N LEU A 46 -4.34 -1.78 0.83
CA LEU A 46 -5.44 -2.54 0.22
C LEU A 46 -6.44 -1.62 -0.48
N SER A 47 -6.84 -0.51 0.13
CA SER A 47 -7.73 0.47 -0.50
C SER A 47 -7.15 1.03 -1.80
N ASN A 48 -5.85 1.31 -1.81
CA ASN A 48 -5.14 1.80 -2.99
C ASN A 48 -5.12 0.75 -4.10
N LEU A 49 -4.82 -0.50 -3.76
CA LEU A 49 -4.79 -1.61 -4.70
C LEU A 49 -6.18 -1.93 -5.27
N VAL A 50 -7.25 -1.78 -4.49
CA VAL A 50 -8.62 -1.87 -5.02
C VAL A 50 -8.89 -0.77 -6.04
N GLY A 51 -8.43 0.46 -5.79
CA GLY A 51 -8.52 1.55 -6.76
C GLY A 51 -7.74 1.27 -8.05
N MET A 52 -6.60 0.58 -7.93
CA MET A 52 -5.70 0.27 -9.03
C MET A 52 -6.15 -0.97 -9.80
N PHE A 53 -6.29 -2.14 -9.18
CA PHE A 53 -6.59 -3.43 -9.83
C PHE A 53 -8.01 -3.97 -9.57
N GLY A 54 -8.85 -3.25 -8.80
CA GLY A 54 -10.18 -3.72 -8.39
C GLY A 54 -11.35 -3.19 -9.22
N GLN A 55 -11.11 -2.67 -10.43
CA GLN A 55 -12.17 -2.13 -11.29
C GLN A 55 -12.75 -3.22 -12.20
N GLN A 56 -13.99 -3.05 -12.65
CA GLN A 56 -14.60 -3.95 -13.62
C GLN A 56 -13.97 -3.74 -15.01
N ASP A 57 -13.92 -4.81 -15.82
CA ASP A 57 -13.51 -4.78 -17.24
C ASP A 57 -12.06 -4.38 -17.54
N ILE A 58 -11.15 -4.51 -16.57
CA ILE A 58 -9.74 -4.11 -16.72
C ILE A 58 -8.81 -5.22 -17.21
N GLY A 59 -9.38 -6.33 -17.68
CA GLY A 59 -8.65 -7.47 -18.23
C GLY A 59 -8.46 -8.63 -17.27
N HIS A 60 -9.00 -8.54 -16.04
CA HIS A 60 -9.03 -9.66 -15.10
C HIS A 60 -10.05 -10.71 -15.52
N LYS A 61 -9.66 -11.99 -15.41
CA LYS A 61 -10.49 -13.12 -15.84
C LYS A 61 -11.15 -13.78 -14.63
N PRO A 62 -12.49 -13.90 -14.61
CA PRO A 62 -13.19 -14.73 -13.65
C PRO A 62 -12.64 -16.16 -13.65
N ASP A 63 -12.61 -16.79 -12.48
CA ASP A 63 -12.09 -18.15 -12.19
C ASP A 63 -10.58 -18.37 -12.44
N ILE A 64 -9.85 -17.30 -12.80
CA ILE A 64 -8.38 -17.32 -12.89
C ILE A 64 -7.77 -16.32 -11.91
N ASP A 65 -8.24 -15.06 -11.95
CA ASP A 65 -7.74 -13.98 -11.07
C ASP A 65 -8.52 -13.85 -9.78
N PHE A 66 -9.81 -14.18 -9.84
CA PHE A 66 -10.73 -14.12 -8.73
C PHE A 66 -11.86 -15.12 -8.97
N PRO A 67 -12.44 -15.72 -7.92
CA PRO A 67 -13.51 -16.69 -8.08
C PRO A 67 -14.78 -16.03 -8.62
N SER A 68 -15.46 -16.67 -9.58
CA SER A 68 -16.78 -16.28 -10.07
C SER A 68 -17.89 -16.75 -9.12
N ALA A 69 -17.73 -16.50 -7.82
CA ALA A 69 -18.70 -16.86 -6.79
C ALA A 69 -19.60 -15.66 -6.44
N ALA A 70 -20.87 -15.92 -6.12
CA ALA A 70 -21.82 -14.87 -5.75
C ALA A 70 -21.40 -14.10 -4.48
N ASP A 71 -20.69 -14.77 -3.56
CA ASP A 71 -20.16 -14.18 -2.33
C ASP A 71 -18.88 -13.36 -2.56
N TRP A 72 -18.29 -13.42 -3.76
CA TRP A 72 -17.08 -12.69 -4.08
C TRP A 72 -17.39 -11.36 -4.78
N PRO A 73 -16.79 -10.24 -4.34
CA PRO A 73 -16.99 -8.96 -5.00
C PRO A 73 -16.44 -8.97 -6.43
N VAL A 74 -17.31 -8.67 -7.40
CA VAL A 74 -16.96 -8.69 -8.83
C VAL A 74 -15.81 -7.73 -9.11
N GLY A 75 -14.74 -8.27 -9.72
CA GLY A 75 -13.56 -7.49 -10.10
C GLY A 75 -12.56 -7.25 -8.96
N PHE A 76 -12.80 -7.77 -7.75
CA PHE A 76 -11.83 -7.70 -6.68
C PHE A 76 -10.76 -8.79 -6.85
N VAL A 77 -9.52 -8.35 -7.10
CA VAL A 77 -8.36 -9.24 -7.21
C VAL A 77 -7.55 -9.18 -5.91
N PRO A 78 -7.28 -10.32 -5.25
CA PRO A 78 -6.48 -10.34 -4.04
C PRO A 78 -5.01 -10.09 -4.39
N VAL A 79 -4.49 -8.93 -3.97
CA VAL A 79 -3.07 -8.56 -4.13
C VAL A 79 -2.38 -8.68 -2.78
N ALA A 80 -1.24 -9.36 -2.76
CA ALA A 80 -0.46 -9.56 -1.55
C ALA A 80 0.16 -8.24 -1.06
N VAL A 81 -0.08 -7.90 0.21
CA VAL A 81 0.59 -6.81 0.91
C VAL A 81 1.52 -7.43 1.94
N HIS A 82 2.83 -7.28 1.74
CA HIS A 82 3.84 -7.81 2.65
C HIS A 82 4.06 -6.85 3.82
N THR A 83 4.19 -7.40 5.02
CA THR A 83 4.52 -6.65 6.23
C THR A 83 5.66 -7.35 6.97
N LEU A 84 6.35 -6.60 7.81
CA LEU A 84 7.30 -7.12 8.79
C LEU A 84 6.97 -6.53 10.15
N ASP A 85 7.28 -7.27 11.21
CA ASP A 85 7.11 -6.79 12.57
C ASP A 85 7.94 -5.51 12.79
N LYS A 86 7.36 -4.53 13.48
CA LYS A 86 7.89 -3.16 13.61
C LYS A 86 9.33 -3.08 14.12
N PRO A 87 9.79 -3.89 15.10
CA PRO A 87 11.17 -3.86 15.57
C PRO A 87 12.18 -4.36 14.52
N THR A 88 11.71 -5.19 13.58
CA THR A 88 12.54 -5.79 12.51
C THR A 88 12.37 -5.08 11.17
N ASP A 89 11.46 -4.11 11.09
CA ASP A 89 11.17 -3.36 9.87
C ASP A 89 12.11 -2.14 9.71
N TYR A 90 13.33 -2.40 9.26
CA TYR A 90 14.35 -1.37 9.05
C TYR A 90 14.11 -0.48 7.82
N VAL A 91 13.09 -0.76 7.01
CA VAL A 91 12.82 -0.05 5.75
C VAL A 91 11.62 0.88 5.89
N SER A 92 10.50 0.37 6.39
CA SER A 92 9.24 1.11 6.38
C SER A 92 8.90 1.72 7.74
N ASN A 93 9.49 1.23 8.83
CA ASN A 93 9.37 1.82 10.15
C ASN A 93 10.53 2.79 10.43
N THR A 94 10.41 4.01 9.91
CA THR A 94 11.38 5.09 10.14
C THR A 94 11.28 5.72 11.54
N CYS A 95 10.38 5.24 12.40
CA CYS A 95 10.35 5.68 13.79
C CYS A 95 11.57 5.10 14.50
N PHE A 96 12.63 5.91 14.55
CA PHE A 96 13.95 5.64 15.12
C PHE A 96 13.95 5.43 16.64
N ARG A 97 12.87 4.90 17.22
CA ARG A 97 12.77 4.62 18.65
C ARG A 97 13.83 3.62 19.13
N TYR A 98 14.39 2.83 18.22
CA TYR A 98 15.50 1.90 18.46
C TYR A 98 16.89 2.50 18.16
N CYS A 99 16.95 3.74 17.68
CA CYS A 99 18.19 4.50 17.58
C CYS A 99 18.32 5.37 18.83
N ASN A 100 19.23 4.99 19.73
CA ASN A 100 19.47 5.71 20.99
C ASN A 100 19.75 7.22 20.76
N PHE A 101 20.44 7.54 19.66
CA PHE A 101 20.76 8.91 19.28
C PHE A 101 19.52 9.75 18.92
N TYR A 102 18.47 9.15 18.35
CA TYR A 102 17.25 9.88 18.02
C TYR A 102 16.48 10.34 19.25
N GLY A 103 16.49 9.54 20.33
CA GLY A 103 15.87 9.91 21.60
C GLY A 103 16.53 11.13 22.23
N GLU A 104 17.86 11.17 22.22
CA GLU A 104 18.66 12.28 22.76
C GLU A 104 18.44 13.58 21.96
N VAL A 105 18.49 13.51 20.63
CA VAL A 105 18.30 14.68 19.76
C VAL A 105 16.85 15.18 19.77
N SER A 106 15.87 14.27 19.83
CA SER A 106 14.45 14.65 19.91
C SER A 106 14.12 15.33 21.24
N ALA A 107 14.70 14.85 22.36
CA ALA A 107 14.55 15.50 23.66
C ALA A 107 15.15 16.92 23.65
N LEU A 108 16.31 17.10 23.02
CA LEU A 108 16.93 18.43 22.86
C LEU A 108 16.08 19.40 22.04
N ILE A 109 15.45 18.94 20.94
CA ILE A 109 14.58 19.78 20.10
C ILE A 109 13.28 20.17 20.84
N VAL A 110 12.68 19.23 21.59
CA VAL A 110 11.44 19.49 22.35
C VAL A 110 11.71 20.42 23.52
N VAL A 111 12.83 20.27 24.23
CA VAL A 111 13.22 21.17 25.33
C VAL A 111 13.64 22.55 24.80
N GLY A 112 14.32 22.63 23.65
CA GLY A 112 14.72 23.89 23.03
C GLY A 112 13.55 24.77 22.58
N ASN A 113 12.41 24.17 22.20
CA ASN A 113 11.18 24.90 21.83
C ASN A 113 10.27 25.24 23.03
N MET A 114 10.66 24.88 24.26
CA MET A 114 9.92 25.23 25.48
C MET A 114 10.45 26.50 26.17
N PHE A 115 11.56 27.08 25.66
CA PHE A 115 12.19 28.31 26.16
C PHE A 115 12.21 29.45 25.13
N ALA A 116 11.34 29.41 24.11
CA ALA A 116 11.12 30.50 23.16
C ALA A 116 9.71 31.07 23.30
#